data_AF-A0A9X8CIV7-F1
#
_entry.id   AF-A0A9X8CIV7-F1
#
_cell.length_a   1.000
_cell.length_b   1.000
_cell.length_c   1.000
_cell.angle_alpha   90.00
_cell.angle_beta   90.00
_cell.angle_gamma   90.00
#
_symmetry.space_group_name_H-M   'P 1'
#
loop_
_entity.id
_entity.type
_entity.pdbx_description
1 polymer ?
#
loop_
_entity_poly.entity_id
_entity_poly.type
_entity_poly.pdbx_seq_one_letter_code
_entity_poly.pdbx_strand_id
1 'polypeptide(L)'
;MKNTTKTIVILLLLFVVVLFAVINAQPIAINFIFTKQRVPLVLIIITSVIIGALIALIGTIGTIWKKNRLVKELNQQLVDSKNTQLEGDDNQQRVELEQKLKESQLEISDLRHKLVNQMMSSSTTTSTPEEEPEIVEVTKKD
;
A
#
# COMPACT_ATOMS: atom_id res chain seq x y z
N MET A 1 21.58 -30.37 4.98
CA MET A 1 21.12 -31.70 4.51
C MET A 1 19.75 -32.10 5.08
N LYS A 2 18.71 -31.24 5.07
CA LYS A 2 17.40 -31.53 5.72
C LYS A 2 16.24 -31.74 4.73
N ASN A 3 16.52 -31.59 3.43
CA ASN A 3 15.57 -31.73 2.32
C ASN A 3 15.67 -33.09 1.62
N THR A 4 16.81 -33.78 1.70
CA THR A 4 16.99 -35.13 1.17
C THR A 4 16.19 -36.17 1.95
N THR A 5 16.06 -36.03 3.26
CA THR A 5 15.25 -36.94 4.10
C THR A 5 13.80 -36.98 3.66
N LYS A 6 13.21 -35.83 3.31
CA LYS A 6 11.82 -35.78 2.80
C LYS A 6 11.68 -36.56 1.50
N THR A 7 12.61 -36.37 0.56
CA THR A 7 12.62 -37.11 -0.71
C THR A 7 12.83 -38.61 -0.48
N ILE A 8 13.74 -39.01 0.42
CA ILE A 8 13.95 -40.41 0.79
C ILE A 8 12.68 -41.02 1.40
N VAL A 9 11.99 -40.30 2.29
CA VAL A 9 10.76 -40.77 2.92
C VAL A 9 9.64 -40.91 1.89
N ILE A 10 9.49 -39.94 0.98
CA ILE A 10 8.51 -40.01 -0.11
C ILE A 10 8.82 -41.18 -1.05
N LEU A 11 10.10 -41.40 -1.39
CA LEU A 11 10.52 -42.51 -2.24
C LEU A 11 10.21 -43.86 -1.58
N LEU A 12 10.50 -43.99 -0.29
CA LEU A 12 10.22 -45.21 0.46
C LEU A 12 8.71 -45.46 0.58
N LEU A 13 7.92 -44.41 0.81
CA LEU A 13 6.46 -44.50 0.81
C LEU A 13 5.91 -44.92 -0.56
N LEU A 14 6.40 -44.29 -1.64
CA LEU A 14 6.02 -44.64 -3.01
C LEU A 14 6.36 -46.10 -3.32
N PHE A 15 7.52 -46.57 -2.89
CA PHE A 15 7.93 -47.96 -3.06
C PHE A 15 6.97 -48.93 -2.36
N VAL A 16 6.54 -48.63 -1.13
CA VAL A 16 5.53 -49.42 -0.40
C VAL A 16 4.20 -49.46 -1.17
N VAL A 17 3.74 -48.33 -1.70
CA VAL A 17 2.51 -48.26 -2.52
C VAL A 17 2.63 -49.12 -3.78
N VAL A 18 3.77 -49.07 -4.47
CA VAL A 18 4.03 -49.90 -5.66
C VAL A 18 4.03 -51.38 -5.31
N LEU A 19 4.71 -51.77 -4.23
CA LEU A 19 4.70 -53.17 -3.75
C LEU A 19 3.27 -53.63 -3.45
N PHE A 20 2.49 -52.79 -2.76
CA PHE A 20 1.09 -53.07 -2.48
C PHE A 20 0.28 -53.29 -3.77
N ALA A 21 0.49 -52.45 -4.78
CA ALA A 21 -0.18 -52.57 -6.07
C ALA A 21 0.19 -53.87 -6.80
N VAL A 22 1.46 -54.27 -6.76
CA VAL A 22 1.93 -55.51 -7.40
C VAL A 22 1.37 -56.74 -6.70
N ILE A 23 1.41 -56.79 -5.36
CA ILE A 23 0.87 -57.92 -4.58
C ILE A 23 -0.65 -58.05 -4.79
N ASN A 24 -1.34 -56.93 -4.95
CA ASN A 24 -2.78 -56.87 -5.19
C ASN A 24 -3.14 -56.73 -6.68
N ALA A 25 -2.21 -57.09 -7.58
CA ALA A 25 -2.45 -57.09 -9.03
C ALA A 25 -3.31 -58.26 -9.51
N GLN A 26 -3.84 -59.07 -8.57
CA GLN A 26 -4.70 -60.21 -8.89
C GLN A 26 -5.99 -59.74 -9.59
N PRO A 27 -6.30 -60.27 -10.79
CA PRO A 27 -7.43 -59.80 -11.58
C PRO A 27 -8.75 -60.36 -11.04
N ILE A 28 -9.65 -59.45 -10.63
CA ILE A 28 -10.99 -59.77 -10.14
C ILE A 28 -12.02 -59.40 -11.21
N ALA A 29 -13.05 -60.23 -11.38
CA ALA A 29 -14.13 -59.96 -12.32
C ALA A 29 -15.05 -58.87 -11.77
N ILE A 30 -15.15 -57.76 -12.49
CA ILE A 30 -16.03 -56.64 -12.13
C ILE A 30 -17.10 -56.49 -13.22
N ASN A 31 -18.34 -56.29 -12.78
CA ASN A 31 -19.46 -55.96 -13.65
C ASN A 31 -19.53 -54.43 -13.76
N PHE A 32 -19.09 -53.89 -14.88
CA PHE A 32 -19.35 -52.49 -15.23
C PHE A 32 -20.76 -52.38 -15.86
N ILE A 33 -21.24 -51.15 -16.00
CA ILE A 33 -22.61 -50.85 -16.47
C ILE A 33 -22.92 -51.52 -17.82
N PHE A 34 -21.92 -51.63 -18.70
CA PHE A 34 -22.10 -52.18 -20.06
C PHE A 34 -21.17 -53.36 -20.39
N THR A 35 -20.28 -53.77 -19.50
CA THR A 35 -19.31 -54.84 -19.77
C THR A 35 -18.85 -55.55 -18.51
N LYS A 36 -18.32 -56.76 -18.66
CA LYS A 36 -17.68 -57.51 -17.57
C LYS A 36 -16.22 -57.73 -17.92
N GLN A 37 -15.32 -57.18 -17.12
CA GLN A 37 -13.89 -57.27 -17.38
C GLN A 37 -13.16 -57.71 -16.10
N ARG A 38 -12.10 -58.50 -16.28
CA ARG A 38 -11.19 -58.85 -15.18
C ARG A 38 -10.09 -57.82 -15.10
N VAL A 39 -10.06 -57.08 -14.00
CA VAL A 39 -9.08 -56.02 -13.74
C VAL A 39 -8.62 -56.10 -12.28
N PRO A 40 -7.38 -55.67 -11.98
CA PRO A 40 -6.92 -55.58 -10.60
C PRO A 40 -7.75 -54.61 -9.75
N LEU A 41 -8.05 -54.98 -8.50
CA LEU A 41 -8.86 -54.16 -7.58
C LEU A 41 -8.21 -52.79 -7.30
N VAL A 42 -6.89 -52.75 -7.21
CA VAL A 42 -6.14 -51.51 -6.93
C VAL A 42 -6.38 -50.42 -7.97
N LEU A 43 -6.52 -50.77 -9.26
CA LEU A 43 -6.81 -49.81 -10.33
C LEU A 43 -8.18 -49.16 -10.15
N ILE A 44 -9.16 -49.93 -9.68
CA ILE A 44 -10.52 -49.44 -9.42
C ILE A 44 -10.53 -48.46 -8.25
N ILE A 45 -9.85 -48.79 -7.16
CA ILE A 45 -9.74 -47.92 -5.98
C ILE A 45 -9.05 -46.60 -6.37
N ILE A 46 -7.92 -46.65 -7.08
CA ILE A 46 -7.20 -45.45 -7.50
C ILE A 46 -8.09 -44.58 -8.39
N THR A 47 -8.76 -45.18 -9.38
CA THR A 47 -9.63 -44.43 -10.30
C THR A 47 -10.81 -43.80 -9.56
N SER A 48 -11.42 -44.51 -8.61
CA SER A 48 -12.50 -43.99 -7.78
C SER A 48 -12.05 -42.82 -6.91
N VAL A 49 -10.89 -42.92 -6.27
CA VAL A 49 -10.31 -41.83 -5.48
C VAL A 49 -10.00 -40.61 -6.34
N ILE A 50 -9.45 -40.80 -7.54
CA ILE A 50 -9.19 -39.71 -8.49
C ILE A 50 -10.49 -39.02 -8.87
N ILE A 51 -11.54 -39.77 -9.22
CA ILE A 51 -12.85 -39.21 -9.57
C ILE A 51 -13.44 -38.44 -8.38
N GLY A 52 -13.40 -39.00 -7.17
CA GLY A 52 -13.86 -38.34 -5.96
C GLY A 52 -13.12 -37.04 -5.66
N ALA A 53 -11.79 -37.05 -5.79
CA ALA A 53 -10.95 -35.85 -5.64
C ALA A 53 -11.27 -34.78 -6.68
N LEU A 54 -11.55 -35.20 -7.92
CA LEU A 54 -11.93 -34.29 -9.00
C LEU A 54 -13.28 -33.62 -8.73
N ILE A 55 -14.27 -34.40 -8.27
CA ILE A 55 -15.58 -33.88 -7.86
C ILE A 55 -15.42 -32.89 -6.69
N ALA A 56 -14.62 -33.23 -5.67
CA ALA A 56 -14.36 -32.34 -4.55
C ALA A 56 -13.69 -31.04 -5.01
N LEU A 57 -12.71 -31.12 -5.92
CA LEU A 57 -12.03 -29.95 -6.48
C LEU A 57 -13.03 -29.02 -7.17
N ILE A 58 -13.89 -29.57 -8.04
CA ILE A 58 -14.95 -28.82 -8.73
C ILE A 58 -15.89 -28.15 -7.72
N GLY A 59 -16.28 -28.86 -6.66
CA GLY A 59 -17.12 -28.30 -5.59
C GLY A 59 -16.49 -27.11 -4.85
N THR A 60 -15.17 -27.09 -4.68
CA THR A 60 -14.47 -26.02 -3.96
C THR A 60 -14.30 -24.73 -4.76
N ILE A 61 -14.30 -24.79 -6.10
CA ILE A 61 -14.08 -23.64 -6.98
C ILE A 61 -15.11 -22.53 -6.76
N GLY A 62 -16.39 -22.87 -6.59
CA GLY A 62 -17.44 -21.87 -6.32
C GLY A 62 -17.23 -21.12 -5.00
N THR A 63 -16.68 -21.79 -3.98
CA THR A 63 -16.37 -21.17 -2.69
C THR A 63 -15.16 -20.23 -2.79
N ILE A 64 -14.13 -20.63 -3.55
CA ILE A 64 -12.93 -19.82 -3.77
C ILE A 64 -13.29 -18.51 -4.50
N TRP A 65 -14.19 -18.56 -5.48
CA TRP A 65 -14.64 -17.36 -6.20
C TRP A 65 -15.33 -16.35 -5.28
N LYS A 66 -16.23 -16.82 -4.40
CA LYS A 66 -16.89 -15.96 -3.40
C LYS A 66 -15.86 -15.33 -2.46
N LYS A 67 -14.92 -16.14 -1.95
CA LYS A 67 -13.85 -15.66 -1.06
C LYS A 67 -12.98 -14.61 -1.74
N ASN A 68 -12.58 -14.81 -3.00
CA ASN A 68 -11.76 -13.83 -3.72
C ASN A 68 -12.51 -12.52 -3.95
N ARG A 69 -13.82 -12.56 -4.20
CA ARG A 69 -14.64 -11.35 -4.33
C ARG A 69 -14.74 -10.59 -3.01
N LEU A 70 -15.00 -11.30 -1.91
CA LEU A 70 -14.99 -10.73 -0.56
C LEU A 70 -13.63 -10.10 -0.23
N VAL A 71 -12.53 -10.80 -0.51
CA VAL A 71 -11.17 -10.27 -0.29
C VAL A 71 -10.96 -8.99 -1.09
N LYS A 72 -11.42 -8.93 -2.34
CA LYS A 72 -11.30 -7.72 -3.17
C LYS A 72 -12.12 -6.55 -2.61
N GLU A 73 -13.33 -6.83 -2.15
CA GLU A 73 -14.23 -5.84 -1.56
C GLU A 73 -13.68 -5.29 -0.24
N LEU A 74 -13.19 -6.17 0.64
CA LEU A 74 -12.53 -5.77 1.89
C LEU A 74 -11.28 -4.92 1.60
N ASN A 75 -10.47 -5.31 0.61
CA ASN A 75 -9.31 -4.50 0.23
C ASN A 75 -9.70 -3.12 -0.31
N GLN A 76 -10.77 -3.01 -1.10
CA GLN A 76 -11.28 -1.70 -1.53
C GLN A 76 -11.71 -0.84 -0.35
N GLN A 77 -12.50 -1.38 0.58
CA GLN A 77 -12.94 -0.64 1.77
C GLN A 77 -11.76 -0.14 2.61
N LEU A 78 -10.69 -0.95 2.73
CA LEU A 78 -9.46 -0.53 3.42
C LEU A 78 -8.73 0.61 2.68
N VAL A 79 -8.66 0.53 1.35
CA VAL A 79 -8.06 1.59 0.52
C VAL A 79 -8.87 2.88 0.63
N ASP A 80 -10.19 2.81 0.50
CA ASP A 80 -11.08 3.97 0.56
C ASP A 80 -11.03 4.65 1.94
N SER A 81 -11.06 3.84 3.02
CA SER A 81 -10.94 4.35 4.39
C SER A 81 -9.58 5.01 4.65
N LYS A 82 -8.50 4.41 4.13
CA LYS A 82 -7.15 4.96 4.24
C LYS A 82 -7.00 6.25 3.45
N ASN A 83 -7.56 6.32 2.24
CA ASN A 83 -7.50 7.52 1.42
C ASN A 83 -8.29 8.68 2.05
N THR A 84 -9.48 8.38 2.59
CA THR A 84 -10.30 9.37 3.31
C THR A 84 -9.59 9.93 4.56
N GLN A 85 -8.87 9.09 5.31
CA GLN A 85 -8.05 9.56 6.44
C GLN A 85 -6.88 10.43 6.00
N LEU A 86 -6.18 10.05 4.93
CA LEU A 86 -5.05 10.82 4.41
C LEU A 86 -5.50 12.19 3.88
N GLU A 87 -6.62 12.25 3.15
CA GLU A 87 -7.21 13.50 2.68
C GLU A 87 -7.67 14.39 3.86
N GLY A 88 -8.20 13.79 4.93
CA GLY A 88 -8.56 14.51 6.16
C GLY A 88 -7.37 15.14 6.87
N ASP A 89 -6.30 14.38 7.08
CA ASP A 89 -5.08 14.83 7.75
C ASP A 89 -4.32 15.91 6.95
N ASP A 90 -4.22 15.75 5.62
CA ASP A 90 -3.58 16.73 4.74
C ASP A 90 -4.36 18.06 4.71
N ASN A 91 -5.69 17.99 4.70
CA ASN A 91 -6.54 19.18 4.67
C ASN A 91 -6.49 19.92 6.03
N GLN A 92 -6.44 19.21 7.15
CA GLN A 92 -6.25 19.81 8.48
C GLN A 92 -4.90 20.53 8.60
N GLN A 93 -3.81 19.89 8.15
CA GLN A 93 -2.47 20.50 8.17
C GLN A 93 -2.41 21.76 7.29
N ARG A 94 -3.06 21.74 6.12
CA ARG A 94 -3.14 22.92 5.24
C ARG A 94 -3.91 24.07 5.86
N VAL A 95 -5.05 23.79 6.49
CA VAL A 95 -5.84 24.81 7.19
C VAL A 95 -5.04 25.42 8.34
N GLU A 96 -4.32 24.61 9.14
CA GLU A 96 -3.46 25.13 10.21
C GLU A 96 -2.31 25.98 9.69
N LEU A 97 -1.64 25.54 8.62
CA LEU A 97 -0.56 26.29 7.98
C LEU A 97 -1.03 27.63 7.42
N GLU A 98 -2.18 27.67 6.75
CA GLU A 98 -2.78 28.91 6.24
C GLU A 98 -3.14 29.88 7.37
N GLN A 99 -3.60 29.35 8.51
CA GLN A 99 -3.93 30.15 9.68
C GLN A 99 -2.67 30.77 10.30
N LYS A 100 -1.60 29.99 10.48
CA LYS A 100 -0.28 30.49 10.92
C LYS A 100 0.29 31.53 9.95
N LEU A 101 0.11 31.32 8.65
CA LEU A 101 0.60 32.26 7.64
C LEU A 101 -0.15 33.59 7.70
N LYS A 102 -1.47 33.57 7.90
CA LYS A 102 -2.27 34.79 8.14
C LYS A 102 -1.85 35.51 9.41
N GLU A 103 -1.63 34.77 10.49
CA GLU A 103 -1.20 35.33 11.78
C GLU A 103 0.18 36.02 11.66
N SER A 104 1.16 35.35 11.06
CA SER A 104 2.48 35.95 10.79
C SER A 104 2.39 37.18 9.87
N GLN A 105 1.52 37.19 8.87
CA GLN A 105 1.36 38.38 8.01
C GLN A 105 0.77 39.58 8.74
N LEU A 106 -0.21 39.36 9.62
CA LEU A 106 -0.76 40.41 10.48
C LEU A 106 0.31 40.97 11.41
N GLU A 107 1.11 40.09 12.04
CA GLU A 107 2.21 40.49 12.92
C GLU A 107 3.25 41.34 12.17
N ILE A 108 3.65 40.94 10.95
CA ILE A 108 4.58 41.70 10.12
C ILE A 108 4.00 43.08 9.77
N SER A 109 2.70 43.16 9.48
CA SER A 109 2.01 44.42 9.19
C SER A 109 2.02 45.37 10.40
N ASP A 110 1.71 44.85 11.59
CA ASP A 110 1.74 45.64 12.82
C ASP A 110 3.16 46.11 13.17
N LEU A 111 4.17 45.25 13.02
CA LEU A 111 5.57 45.61 13.21
C LEU A 111 6.00 46.71 12.22
N ARG A 112 5.58 46.60 10.95
CA ARG A 112 5.79 47.64 9.93
C ARG A 112 5.17 48.98 10.35
N HIS A 113 3.92 48.99 10.81
CA HIS A 113 3.26 50.20 11.29
C HIS A 113 3.99 50.82 12.50
N LYS A 114 4.42 50.00 13.47
CA LYS A 114 5.22 50.47 14.62
C LYS A 114 6.54 51.10 14.17
N LEU A 115 7.23 50.48 13.21
CA LEU A 115 8.49 50.98 12.67
C LEU A 115 8.32 52.34 11.98
N VAL A 116 7.29 52.49 11.14
CA VAL A 116 6.97 53.75 10.46
C VAL A 116 6.65 54.85 11.47
N ASN A 117 5.85 54.55 12.50
CA ASN A 117 5.55 55.51 13.55
C ASN A 117 6.81 55.93 14.33
N GLN A 118 7.71 54.99 14.59
CA GLN A 118 9.00 55.27 15.24
C GLN A 118 9.88 56.18 14.37
N MET A 119 9.95 55.94 13.06
CA MET A 119 10.67 56.80 12.11
C MET A 119 10.09 58.21 12.04
N MET A 120 8.75 58.32 11.97
CA MET A 120 8.03 59.61 11.94
C MET A 120 8.19 60.41 13.25
N SER A 121 8.34 59.72 14.38
CA SER A 121 8.56 60.34 15.69
C SER A 121 9.99 60.87 15.88
N SER A 122 10.97 60.28 15.18
CA SER A 122 12.40 60.66 15.28
C SER A 122 12.86 61.78 14.33
N SER A 123 12.01 62.24 13.40
CA SER A 123 12.39 63.22 12.36
C SER A 123 11.83 64.64 12.54
N THR A 124 11.41 65.04 13.75
CA THR A 124 10.96 66.43 14.01
C THR A 124 11.96 67.17 14.91
N THR A 125 13.07 67.68 14.37
CA THR A 125 13.81 68.83 14.95
C THR A 125 14.67 69.53 13.88
N THR A 126 14.40 70.84 13.68
CA THR A 126 15.25 71.89 13.03
C THR A 126 15.24 71.93 11.49
N SER A 127 14.89 73.02 10.77
CA SER A 127 15.20 74.46 10.93
C SER A 127 14.30 75.40 10.07
N THR A 128 14.01 76.62 10.56
CA THR A 128 13.62 77.82 9.78
C THR A 128 14.67 78.95 10.05
N PRO A 129 14.68 80.11 9.35
CA PRO A 129 15.82 80.68 8.63
C PRO A 129 16.49 81.88 9.33
N GLU A 130 17.76 82.19 9.07
CA GLU A 130 18.29 83.56 8.89
C GLU A 130 19.84 83.61 8.89
N GLU A 131 20.30 84.52 8.03
CA GLU A 131 21.55 85.30 8.03
C GLU A 131 22.91 84.66 7.65
N GLU A 132 23.36 85.12 6.47
CA GLU A 132 24.72 85.27 5.96
C GLU A 132 25.67 85.96 6.96
N PRO A 133 27.02 85.81 6.84
CA PRO A 133 27.74 86.45 5.74
C PRO A 133 28.86 85.60 5.07
N GLU A 134 28.96 85.78 3.75
CA GLU A 134 30.19 86.14 3.01
C GLU A 134 31.52 85.48 3.41
N ILE A 135 32.08 84.61 2.54
CA ILE A 135 33.48 84.73 2.05
C ILE A 135 33.57 84.21 0.60
N VAL A 136 34.10 85.08 -0.25
CA VAL A 136 34.49 84.91 -1.66
C VAL A 136 35.64 83.91 -1.80
N GLU A 137 35.55 82.94 -2.72
CA GLU A 137 36.74 82.57 -3.51
C GLU A 137 36.40 82.01 -4.91
N VAL A 138 37.09 82.59 -5.87
CA VAL A 138 37.03 82.43 -7.31
C VAL A 138 37.92 81.25 -7.74
N THR A 139 37.49 80.45 -8.73
CA THR A 139 38.22 80.10 -9.98
C THR A 139 37.53 78.94 -10.72
N LYS A 140 36.91 79.20 -11.89
CA LYS A 140 37.41 78.97 -13.27
C LYS A 140 37.58 77.47 -13.61
N LYS A 141 36.65 76.86 -14.34
CA LYS A 141 36.53 76.85 -15.83
C LYS A 141 37.72 76.14 -16.48
N ASP A 142 37.51 74.91 -16.91
CA ASP A 142 37.41 74.52 -18.33
C ASP A 142 36.61 73.22 -18.46
#